data_AF-A0A6F8YP80-F1
#
_entry.id   AF-A0A6F8YP80-F1
#
_cell.length_a   1.000
_cell.length_b   1.000
_cell.length_c   1.000
_cell.angle_alpha   90.00
_cell.angle_beta   90.00
_cell.angle_gamma   90.00
#
_symmetry.space_group_name_H-M   'P 1'
#
loop_
_entity.id
_entity.type
_entity.pdbx_description
1 polymer ?
#
loop_
_entity_poly.entity_id
_entity_poly.type
_entity_poly.pdbx_seq_one_letter_code
_entity_poly.pdbx_strand_id
1 'polypeptide(L)'
;MTAESTAKVRDVPITAAVPLRTVRGTLAELSTVDGDQPGWLRVYVREAPRAGLREEVQALLPRALEVRIDPDMLPRTAASARAERAGRSPRDLFSDYLESRGHADEGVQELFDTLYEEVSTHP
;
A
#
# COMPACT_ATOMS: atom_id res chain seq x y z
N MET A 1 -53.14 20.79 -6.83
CA MET A 1 -52.34 21.80 -6.12
C MET A 1 -50.90 21.30 -6.10
N THR A 2 -50.06 21.84 -6.97
CA THR A 2 -48.70 21.36 -7.24
C THR A 2 -47.75 21.80 -6.13
N ALA A 3 -46.89 20.88 -5.69
CA ALA A 3 -45.88 21.15 -4.68
C ALA A 3 -44.74 21.96 -5.30
N GLU A 4 -44.72 23.28 -5.10
CA GLU A 4 -43.64 24.16 -5.54
C GLU A 4 -42.89 24.72 -4.31
N SER A 5 -42.01 23.92 -3.73
CA SER A 5 -41.07 24.43 -2.72
C SER A 5 -39.70 23.82 -2.98
N THR A 6 -38.76 24.67 -3.40
CA THR A 6 -37.37 24.31 -3.60
C THR A 6 -36.69 24.02 -2.27
N ALA A 7 -35.80 23.03 -2.25
CA ALA A 7 -35.05 22.67 -1.05
C ALA A 7 -34.13 23.82 -0.61
N LYS A 8 -34.02 24.02 0.72
CA LYS A 8 -33.19 25.08 1.32
C LYS A 8 -31.87 24.50 1.79
N VAL A 9 -30.76 25.10 1.35
CA VAL A 9 -29.40 24.77 1.80
C VAL A 9 -29.12 25.50 3.11
N ARG A 10 -28.48 24.82 4.06
CA ARG A 10 -27.95 25.41 5.29
C ARG A 10 -26.58 24.82 5.60
N ASP A 11 -25.67 25.68 6.03
CA ASP A 11 -24.36 25.26 6.49
C ASP A 11 -24.47 24.73 7.92
N VAL A 12 -23.84 23.58 8.17
CA VAL A 12 -23.77 22.95 9.48
C VAL A 12 -22.29 22.80 9.84
N PRO A 13 -21.80 23.53 10.86
CA PRO A 13 -20.40 23.46 11.23
C PRO A 13 -20.07 22.09 11.84
N ILE A 14 -18.91 21.55 11.48
CA ILE A 14 -18.35 20.35 12.12
C ILE A 14 -17.73 20.78 13.45
N THR A 15 -18.23 20.23 14.55
CA THR A 15 -17.86 20.64 15.92
C THR A 15 -16.74 19.80 16.53
N ALA A 16 -16.42 18.65 15.93
CA ALA A 16 -15.33 17.78 16.36
C ALA A 16 -14.72 17.04 15.17
N ALA A 17 -13.40 16.88 15.19
CA ALA A 17 -12.66 16.08 14.23
C ALA A 17 -11.45 15.44 14.91
N VAL A 18 -11.13 14.19 14.54
CA VAL A 18 -9.87 13.55 14.93
C VAL A 18 -8.82 13.96 13.89
N PRO A 19 -7.71 14.62 14.28
CA PRO A 19 -6.72 15.11 13.33
C PRO A 19 -6.01 13.95 12.63
N LEU A 20 -5.76 14.08 11.33
CA LEU A 20 -4.92 13.16 10.57
C LEU A 20 -3.51 13.76 10.43
N ARG A 21 -2.52 13.09 11.01
CA ARG A 21 -1.11 13.51 10.98
C ARG A 21 -0.32 12.62 10.03
N THR A 22 0.68 13.20 9.37
CA THR A 22 1.56 12.46 8.46
C THR A 22 2.91 12.26 9.10
N VAL A 23 3.38 11.01 9.14
CA VAL A 23 4.73 10.63 9.60
C VAL A 23 5.45 9.86 8.49
N ARG A 24 6.75 10.06 8.39
CA ARG A 24 7.59 9.41 7.37
C ARG A 24 8.90 8.95 8.00
N GLY A 25 9.36 7.76 7.63
CA GLY A 25 10.63 7.24 8.13
C GLY A 25 10.82 5.76 7.81
N THR A 26 11.99 5.25 8.14
CA THR A 26 12.25 3.81 8.21
C THR A 26 11.47 3.18 9.37
N LEU A 27 11.37 1.85 9.42
CA LEU A 27 10.73 1.16 10.53
C LEU A 27 11.41 1.48 11.86
N ALA A 28 12.75 1.59 11.85
CA ALA A 28 13.53 2.01 13.01
C ALA A 28 13.17 3.44 13.47
N GLU A 29 13.06 4.39 12.54
CA GLU A 29 12.66 5.77 12.87
C GLU A 29 11.20 5.84 13.35
N LEU A 30 10.30 5.09 12.70
CA LEU A 30 8.88 5.01 13.08
C LEU A 30 8.68 4.43 14.48
N SER A 31 9.56 3.52 14.93
CA SER A 31 9.51 2.98 16.29
C SER A 31 9.76 4.04 17.39
N THR A 32 10.39 5.17 17.03
CA THR A 32 10.64 6.29 17.96
C THR A 32 9.47 7.27 18.05
N VAL A 33 8.50 7.16 17.13
CA VAL A 33 7.29 7.98 17.15
C VAL A 33 6.37 7.46 18.25
N ASP A 34 5.91 8.35 19.12
CA ASP A 34 4.91 8.01 20.12
C ASP A 34 3.56 7.66 19.44
N GLY A 35 3.29 6.36 19.34
CA GLY A 35 2.11 5.79 18.70
C GLY A 35 0.79 6.00 19.44
N ASP A 36 0.86 6.42 20.71
CA ASP A 36 -0.31 6.69 21.55
C ASP A 36 -0.80 8.14 21.47
N GLN A 37 -0.11 8.98 20.69
CA GLN A 37 -0.55 10.36 20.47
C GLN A 37 -1.99 10.42 19.90
N PRO A 38 -2.81 11.38 20.36
CA PRO A 38 -4.17 11.51 19.89
C PRO A 38 -4.20 11.94 18.41
N GLY A 39 -4.95 11.19 17.61
CA GLY A 39 -5.10 11.44 16.18
C GLY A 39 -5.10 10.16 15.37
N TRP A 40 -5.37 10.29 14.08
CA TRP A 40 -5.10 9.27 13.09
C TRP A 40 -3.73 9.53 12.46
N LEU A 41 -3.04 8.46 12.06
CA LEU A 41 -1.75 8.55 11.41
C LEU A 41 -1.83 8.09 9.96
N ARG A 42 -1.20 8.86 9.08
CA ARG A 42 -0.81 8.46 7.73
C ARG A 42 0.70 8.25 7.72
N VAL A 43 1.12 7.02 7.55
CA VAL A 43 2.51 6.58 7.62
C VAL A 43 3.05 6.35 6.21
N TYR A 44 4.18 6.98 5.91
CA TYR A 44 4.98 6.66 4.73
C TYR A 44 6.28 5.97 5.15
N VAL A 45 6.43 4.71 4.76
CA VAL A 45 7.58 3.88 5.09
C VAL A 45 8.67 4.08 4.05
N ARG A 46 9.86 4.46 4.52
CA ARG A 46 11.06 4.70 3.70
C ARG A 46 11.95 3.47 3.62
N GLU A 47 11.36 2.32 3.36
CA GLU A 47 12.06 1.05 3.18
C GLU A 47 11.61 0.37 1.89
N ALA A 48 12.42 -0.57 1.41
CA ALA A 48 12.03 -1.44 0.32
C ALA A 48 10.77 -2.23 0.71
N PRO A 49 9.77 -2.33 -0.16
CA PRO A 49 8.56 -3.09 0.13
C PRO A 49 8.90 -4.56 0.28
N ARG A 50 8.45 -5.16 1.38
CA ARG A 50 8.64 -6.58 1.70
C ARG A 50 7.41 -7.15 2.38
N ALA A 51 7.26 -8.46 2.34
CA ALA A 51 6.19 -9.15 3.07
C ALA A 51 6.21 -8.80 4.57
N GLY A 52 5.04 -8.60 5.18
CA GLY A 52 4.89 -8.33 6.61
C GLY A 52 5.17 -6.90 7.08
N LEU A 53 5.73 -6.03 6.23
CA LEU A 53 6.13 -4.67 6.61
C LEU A 53 4.96 -3.82 7.13
N ARG A 54 3.77 -4.00 6.54
CA ARG A 54 2.57 -3.25 6.95
C ARG A 54 2.14 -3.64 8.35
N GLU A 55 2.16 -4.93 8.64
CA GLU A 55 1.77 -5.52 9.92
C GLU A 55 2.73 -5.06 11.03
N GLU A 56 4.05 -5.04 10.75
CA GLU A 56 5.07 -4.50 11.65
C GLU A 56 4.82 -3.02 11.99
N VAL A 57 4.53 -2.19 10.98
CA VAL A 57 4.20 -0.77 11.20
C VAL A 57 2.92 -0.60 12.00
N GLN A 58 1.88 -1.40 11.73
CA GLN A 58 0.61 -1.34 12.46
C GLN A 58 0.80 -1.74 13.93
N ALA A 59 1.69 -2.69 14.23
CA ALA A 59 2.02 -3.09 15.59
C ALA A 59 2.73 -1.96 16.36
N LEU A 60 3.64 -1.24 15.70
CA LEU A 60 4.34 -0.08 16.30
C LEU A 60 3.44 1.15 16.46
N LEU A 61 2.56 1.39 15.49
CA LEU A 61 1.70 2.56 15.42
C LEU A 61 0.23 2.12 15.28
N PRO A 62 -0.45 1.73 16.38
CA PRO A 62 -1.80 1.19 16.33
C PRO A 62 -2.83 2.14 15.71
N ARG A 63 -2.58 3.45 15.79
CA ARG A 63 -3.43 4.52 15.22
C ARG A 63 -3.11 4.85 13.76
N ALA A 64 -2.24 4.07 13.10
CA ALA A 64 -2.01 4.16 11.67
C ALA A 64 -3.30 3.79 10.91
N LEU A 65 -3.95 4.83 10.39
CA LEU A 65 -5.11 4.72 9.51
C LEU A 65 -4.67 4.35 8.10
N GLU A 66 -3.56 4.92 7.65
CA GLU A 66 -2.95 4.64 6.36
C GLU A 66 -1.48 4.26 6.53
N VAL A 67 -1.06 3.18 5.89
CA VAL A 67 0.34 2.77 5.79
C VAL A 67 0.66 2.60 4.31
N ARG A 68 1.64 3.35 3.82
CA ARG A 68 2.06 3.38 2.42
C ARG A 68 3.58 3.34 2.35
N ILE A 69 4.11 2.84 1.25
CA ILE A 69 5.52 3.03 0.90
C ILE A 69 5.71 4.49 0.46
N ASP A 70 6.78 5.15 0.91
CA ASP A 70 7.13 6.50 0.47
C ASP A 70 7.32 6.48 -1.06
N PRO A 71 6.64 7.36 -1.82
CA PRO A 71 6.79 7.41 -3.28
C PRO A 71 8.23 7.54 -3.76
N ASP A 72 9.12 8.13 -2.96
CA ASP A 72 10.54 8.26 -3.29
C ASP A 72 11.29 6.89 -3.28
N MET A 73 10.74 5.87 -2.61
CA MET A 73 11.26 4.50 -2.61
C MET A 73 10.75 3.65 -3.78
N LEU A 74 9.71 4.11 -4.47
CA LEU A 74 9.16 3.39 -5.61
C LEU A 74 9.95 3.74 -6.88
N PRO A 75 10.25 2.77 -7.75
CA PRO A 75 10.88 3.09 -9.03
C PRO A 75 9.97 4.05 -9.80
N ARG A 76 10.54 5.20 -10.18
CA ARG A 76 9.91 6.10 -11.14
C ARG A 76 9.67 5.29 -12.39
N THR A 77 8.41 5.06 -12.72
CA THR A 77 7.98 4.09 -13.73
C THR A 77 8.74 4.34 -15.03
N ALA A 78 9.82 3.59 -15.25
CA ALA A 78 10.39 3.47 -16.57
C ALA A 78 9.34 2.69 -17.35
N ALA A 79 8.75 3.30 -18.37
CA ALA A 79 7.89 2.61 -19.30
C ALA A 79 8.63 1.33 -19.70
N SER A 80 8.14 0.17 -19.26
CA SER A 80 8.82 -1.08 -19.51
C SER A 80 8.89 -1.23 -21.01
N ALA A 81 10.12 -1.24 -21.54
CA ALA A 81 10.37 -1.73 -22.87
C ALA A 81 9.60 -3.05 -22.98
N ARG A 82 8.78 -3.18 -24.02
CA ARG A 82 7.90 -4.33 -24.25
C ARG A 82 8.80 -5.56 -24.44
N ALA A 83 9.24 -6.14 -23.33
CA ALA A 83 10.07 -7.33 -23.33
C ALA A 83 9.28 -8.42 -24.06
N GLU A 84 9.94 -9.07 -25.01
CA GLU A 84 9.35 -10.14 -25.80
C GLU A 84 8.92 -11.25 -24.82
N ARG A 85 7.61 -11.41 -24.65
CA ARG A 85 7.01 -12.38 -23.71
C ARG A 85 6.95 -13.80 -24.28
N ALA A 86 7.30 -13.97 -25.56
CA ALA A 86 7.23 -15.25 -26.26
C ALA A 86 8.30 -16.21 -25.70
N GLY A 87 7.89 -17.39 -25.23
CA GLY A 87 8.79 -18.43 -24.73
C GLY A 87 9.22 -18.30 -23.26
N ARG A 88 8.75 -17.28 -22.53
CA ARG A 88 9.04 -17.10 -21.09
C ARG A 88 8.01 -17.84 -20.24
N SER A 89 8.44 -18.44 -19.14
CA SER A 89 7.51 -19.07 -18.20
C SER A 89 6.73 -18.02 -17.41
N PRO A 90 5.52 -18.33 -16.90
CA PRO A 90 4.77 -17.42 -16.04
C PRO A 90 5.55 -16.98 -14.79
N ARG A 91 6.42 -17.86 -14.26
CA ARG A 91 7.30 -17.57 -13.12
C ARG A 91 8.33 -16.50 -13.47
N ASP A 92 8.99 -16.62 -14.63
CA ASP A 92 9.97 -15.63 -15.10
C ASP A 92 9.32 -14.27 -15.34
N LEU A 93 8.13 -14.26 -15.95
CA LEU A 93 7.38 -13.04 -16.21
C LEU A 93 6.93 -12.35 -14.92
N PHE A 94 6.60 -13.12 -13.89
CA PHE A 94 6.21 -12.57 -12.58
C PHE A 94 7.43 -12.02 -11.82
N SER A 95 8.57 -12.71 -11.87
CA SER A 95 9.83 -12.23 -11.29
C SER A 95 10.29 -10.92 -11.95
N ASP A 96 10.33 -10.87 -13.29
CA ASP A 96 10.63 -9.63 -14.04
C ASP A 96 9.68 -8.48 -13.66
N TYR A 97 8.40 -8.80 -13.45
CA TYR A 97 7.40 -7.82 -13.05
C TYR A 97 7.71 -7.26 -11.66
N LEU A 98 8.01 -8.12 -10.68
CA LEU A 98 8.39 -7.69 -9.33
C LEU A 98 9.65 -6.82 -9.34
N GLU A 99 10.68 -7.23 -10.10
CA GLU A 99 11.91 -6.44 -10.30
C GLU A 99 11.61 -5.06 -10.90
N SER A 100 10.79 -5.00 -11.96
CA SER A 100 10.42 -3.73 -12.61
C SER A 100 9.66 -2.77 -11.68
N ARG A 101 9.01 -3.31 -10.64
CA ARG A 101 8.27 -2.55 -9.63
C ARG A 101 9.09 -2.29 -8.37
N GLY A 102 10.33 -2.77 -8.29
CA GLY A 102 11.17 -2.64 -7.10
C GLY A 102 10.62 -3.43 -5.91
N HIS A 103 9.97 -4.56 -6.18
CA HIS A 103 9.29 -5.42 -5.20
C HIS A 103 9.78 -6.87 -5.30
N ALA A 104 11.04 -7.08 -5.69
CA ALA A 104 11.62 -8.42 -5.70
C ALA A 104 11.69 -8.95 -4.25
N ASP A 105 10.70 -9.76 -3.88
CA ASP A 105 10.53 -10.37 -2.57
C ASP A 105 10.38 -11.89 -2.76
N GLU A 106 11.28 -12.66 -2.16
CA GLU A 106 11.32 -14.12 -2.31
C GLU A 106 10.02 -14.79 -1.82
N GLY A 107 9.42 -14.30 -0.73
CA GLY A 107 8.19 -14.87 -0.18
C GLY A 107 6.98 -14.66 -1.09
N VAL A 108 6.90 -13.52 -1.77
CA VAL A 108 5.86 -13.26 -2.79
C VAL A 108 6.03 -14.18 -4.00
N GLN A 109 7.28 -14.47 -4.38
CA GLN A 109 7.59 -15.38 -5.49
C GLN A 109 7.25 -16.83 -5.15
N GLU A 110 7.59 -17.31 -3.95
CA GLU A 110 7.22 -18.65 -3.47
C GLU A 110 5.69 -18.83 -3.38
N LEU A 111 4.97 -17.81 -2.92
CA LEU A 111 3.51 -17.84 -2.86
C LEU A 111 2.90 -17.94 -4.25
N PHE A 112 3.40 -17.16 -5.20
CA PHE A 112 2.95 -17.24 -6.59
C PHE A 112 3.20 -18.64 -7.17
N ASP A 113 4.36 -19.23 -6.93
CA ASP A 113 4.72 -20.55 -7.44
C ASP A 113 3.79 -21.63 -6.90
N THR A 114 3.42 -21.54 -5.62
CA THR A 114 2.48 -22.45 -4.96
C THR A 114 1.08 -22.32 -5.59
N LEU A 115 0.55 -21.10 -5.68
CA LEU A 115 -0.78 -20.85 -6.26
C LEU A 115 -0.85 -21.25 -7.74
N TYR A 116 0.24 -21.04 -8.49
CA TYR A 116 0.32 -21.43 -9.88
C TYR A 116 0.32 -22.94 -10.07
N GLU A 117 1.01 -23.68 -9.21
CA GLU A 117 1.03 -25.14 -9.21
C GLU A 117 -0.34 -25.72 -8.85
N GLU A 118 -1.02 -25.17 -7.84
CA GLU A 118 -2.38 -25.57 -7.44
C GLU A 118 -3.37 -25.49 -8.62
N VAL A 119 -3.41 -24.34 -9.29
CA VAL A 119 -4.33 -24.10 -10.43
C VAL A 119 -3.94 -24.92 -11.66
N SER A 120 -2.65 -25.15 -11.89
CA SER A 120 -2.18 -25.93 -13.04
C SER A 120 -2.42 -27.43 -12.86
N THR A 121 -2.53 -27.91 -11.62
CA THR A 121 -2.70 -29.33 -11.28
C THR A 121 -4.17 -29.71 -11.04
N HIS A 122 -5.01 -28.76 -10.64
CA HIS A 122 -6.45 -28.94 -10.44
C HIS A 122 -7.28 -28.01 -11.35
N PRO A 123 -7.46 -28.33 -12.64
CA PRO A 123 -8.32 -27.58 -13.55
C PRO A 123 -9.83 -27.82 -13.31
#